data_AF-A0A1C5ZPC9-F1
#
_entry.id   AF-A0A1C5ZPC9-F1
#
_cell.length_a   1.000
_cell.length_b   1.000
_cell.length_c   1.000
_cell.angle_alpha   90.00
_cell.angle_beta   90.00
_cell.angle_gamma   90.00
#
_symmetry.space_group_name_H-M   'P 1'
#
loop_
_entity.id
_entity.type
_entity.pdbx_description
1 polymer ?
#
loop_
_entity_poly.entity_id
_entity_poly.type
_entity_poly.pdbx_seq_one_letter_code
_entity_poly.pdbx_strand_id
1 'polypeptide(L)'
;MGSLILCHKKKARHPYEISRVHMHIYTMEELCYYFCNNLYLIDYTITNRQLCDWLDDELGLSALADELREQLNQNAPMEQFVLTVLSHASIYSAAEITKIHNVLEQLRNQNDVEREKFKADNLLKTGEYSSAILVYQSILNKEWDDSVGKDFYGHIYGCIGSAYGRMFLYEEAAKMYEKGYETCQDDKMLKTYLYCCYRYMPEKEYAKMLSKEPVFLSLNSQLKEEMKEVDESIDIDMTEEVYEEWKKEYRRIDK
;
A
#
# COMPACT_ATOMS: atom_id res chain seq x y z
N MET A 1 10.44 22.87 -11.23
CA MET A 1 10.20 23.54 -12.53
C MET A 1 8.92 22.95 -13.10
N GLY A 2 7.86 23.75 -13.22
CA GLY A 2 6.58 23.25 -13.72
C GLY A 2 6.63 23.08 -15.24
N SER A 3 6.60 21.84 -15.72
CA SER A 3 6.35 21.54 -17.13
C SER A 3 4.86 21.75 -17.43
N LEU A 4 4.56 22.37 -18.57
CA LEU A 4 3.20 22.45 -19.08
C LEU A 4 2.84 21.09 -19.71
N ILE A 5 1.81 20.43 -19.20
CA ILE A 5 1.27 19.19 -19.78
C ILE A 5 0.15 19.60 -20.73
N LEU A 6 0.27 19.23 -22.01
CA LEU A 6 -0.76 19.49 -23.00
C LEU A 6 -1.78 18.35 -22.99
N CYS A 7 -2.98 18.60 -22.45
CA CYS A 7 -4.05 17.61 -22.45
C CYS A 7 -4.72 17.47 -23.82
N HIS A 8 -5.28 16.28 -24.08
CA HIS A 8 -6.10 16.01 -25.25
C HIS A 8 -7.40 16.80 -25.18
N LYS A 9 -7.82 17.35 -26.33
CA LYS A 9 -9.04 18.18 -26.40
C LYS A 9 -10.34 17.37 -26.41
N LYS A 10 -10.28 16.09 -26.78
CA LYS A 10 -11.47 15.25 -26.99
C LYS A 10 -11.81 14.51 -25.70
N LYS A 11 -13.05 14.69 -25.25
CA LYS A 11 -13.67 13.94 -24.16
C LYS A 11 -14.70 12.99 -24.74
N ALA A 12 -14.72 11.75 -24.26
CA ALA A 12 -15.68 10.74 -24.67
C ALA A 12 -17.12 11.18 -24.35
N ARG A 13 -18.06 10.83 -25.23
CA ARG A 13 -19.50 10.96 -24.98
C ARG A 13 -20.00 9.82 -24.11
N HIS A 14 -19.52 8.61 -24.39
CA HIS A 14 -19.77 7.44 -23.56
C HIS A 14 -18.49 7.05 -22.83
N PRO A 15 -18.51 6.99 -21.49
CA PRO A 15 -17.32 6.62 -20.74
C PRO A 15 -16.96 5.15 -20.91
N TYR A 16 -15.68 4.84 -20.77
CA TYR A 16 -15.23 3.48 -20.50
C TYR A 16 -15.48 3.15 -19.04
N GLU A 17 -16.26 2.10 -18.76
CA GLU A 17 -16.54 1.64 -17.40
C GLU A 17 -15.54 0.56 -16.98
N ILE A 18 -14.79 0.82 -15.91
CA ILE A 18 -13.98 -0.20 -15.25
C ILE A 18 -14.87 -0.92 -14.24
N SER A 19 -15.40 -2.08 -14.63
CA SER A 19 -16.42 -2.80 -13.86
C SER A 19 -15.99 -3.18 -12.44
N ARG A 20 -14.70 -3.50 -12.22
CA ARG A 20 -14.21 -3.94 -10.90
C ARG A 20 -14.29 -2.86 -9.81
N VAL A 21 -14.25 -1.58 -10.20
CA VAL A 21 -14.26 -0.44 -9.27
C VAL A 21 -15.39 0.55 -9.57
N HIS A 22 -16.29 0.20 -10.50
CA HIS A 22 -17.40 1.05 -10.96
C HIS A 22 -16.97 2.48 -11.31
N MET A 23 -15.82 2.60 -11.98
CA MET A 23 -15.22 3.89 -12.35
C MET A 23 -15.46 4.18 -13.82
N HIS A 24 -15.87 5.41 -14.11
CA HIS A 24 -16.10 5.89 -15.48
C HIS A 24 -14.92 6.75 -15.93
N ILE A 25 -14.33 6.41 -17.07
CA ILE A 25 -13.23 7.12 -17.69
C ILE A 25 -13.74 7.81 -18.96
N TYR A 26 -13.49 9.11 -19.08
CA TYR A 26 -13.92 9.96 -20.19
C TYR A 26 -12.76 10.50 -21.02
N THR A 27 -11.54 10.55 -20.49
CA THR A 27 -10.38 11.09 -21.22
C THR A 27 -9.17 10.16 -21.16
N MET A 28 -8.23 10.41 -22.06
CA MET A 28 -6.94 9.75 -22.08
C MET A 28 -6.16 10.00 -20.78
N GLU A 29 -6.22 11.22 -20.25
CA GLU A 29 -5.57 11.61 -19.00
C GLU A 29 -6.14 10.85 -17.79
N GLU A 30 -7.47 10.67 -17.74
CA GLU A 30 -8.12 9.89 -16.69
C GLU A 30 -7.71 8.41 -16.76
N LEU A 31 -7.57 7.85 -17.96
CA LEU A 31 -7.05 6.49 -18.16
C LEU A 31 -5.61 6.34 -17.68
N CYS A 32 -4.75 7.29 -18.07
CA CYS A 32 -3.36 7.35 -17.64
C CYS A 32 -3.24 7.49 -16.11
N TYR A 33 -4.06 8.34 -15.50
CA TYR A 33 -4.14 8.49 -14.05
C TYR A 33 -4.59 7.18 -13.39
N TYR A 34 -5.61 6.52 -13.94
CA TYR A 34 -6.07 5.23 -13.41
C TYR A 34 -4.96 4.19 -13.43
N PHE A 35 -4.27 4.01 -14.56
CA PHE A 35 -3.19 3.03 -14.67
C PHE A 35 -2.07 3.29 -13.66
N CYS A 36 -1.62 4.53 -13.52
CA CYS A 36 -0.51 4.85 -12.63
C CYS A 36 -0.83 4.65 -11.15
N ASN A 37 -2.08 4.90 -10.73
CA ASN A 37 -2.49 4.76 -9.33
C ASN A 37 -2.99 3.35 -8.97
N ASN A 38 -3.31 2.54 -9.97
CA ASN A 38 -3.92 1.22 -9.78
C ASN A 38 -3.16 0.11 -10.52
N LEU A 39 -1.83 0.19 -10.61
CA LEU A 39 -0.99 -0.81 -11.30
C LEU A 39 -1.26 -2.25 -10.83
N TYR A 40 -1.58 -2.43 -9.54
CA TYR A 40 -1.92 -3.73 -8.93
C TYR A 40 -3.29 -4.28 -9.37
N LEU A 41 -4.19 -3.45 -9.92
CA LEU A 41 -5.48 -3.87 -10.48
C LEU A 41 -5.43 -4.10 -11.98
N ILE A 42 -4.29 -3.88 -12.64
CA ILE A 42 -4.17 -4.09 -14.07
C ILE A 42 -4.07 -5.58 -14.35
N ASP A 43 -5.06 -6.06 -15.10
CA ASP A 43 -5.19 -7.41 -15.60
C ASP A 43 -5.90 -7.39 -16.97
N TYR A 44 -6.21 -8.58 -17.49
CA TYR A 44 -6.94 -8.77 -18.75
C TYR A 44 -8.35 -8.15 -18.76
N THR A 45 -8.92 -7.78 -17.61
CA THR A 45 -10.24 -7.12 -17.56
C THR A 45 -10.18 -5.67 -18.01
N ILE A 46 -9.00 -5.04 -17.99
CA ILE A 46 -8.79 -3.70 -18.54
C ILE A 46 -7.88 -3.69 -19.78
N THR A 47 -6.89 -4.58 -19.87
CA THR A 47 -6.06 -4.73 -21.08
C THR A 47 -6.77 -5.61 -22.09
N ASN A 48 -7.75 -5.05 -22.80
CA ASN A 48 -8.64 -5.80 -23.68
C ASN A 48 -9.01 -5.02 -24.95
N ARG A 49 -9.72 -5.69 -25.88
CA ARG A 49 -10.17 -5.08 -27.13
C ARG A 49 -11.21 -3.97 -26.94
N GLN A 50 -12.09 -4.09 -25.95
CA GLN A 50 -13.12 -3.08 -25.68
C GLN A 50 -12.50 -1.72 -25.33
N LEU A 51 -11.39 -1.71 -24.58
CA LEU A 51 -10.65 -0.48 -24.31
C LEU A 51 -10.06 0.10 -25.60
N CYS A 52 -9.52 -0.73 -26.49
CA CYS A 52 -8.99 -0.29 -27.79
C CYS A 52 -10.09 0.35 -28.65
N ASP A 53 -11.26 -0.29 -28.72
CA ASP A 53 -12.41 0.20 -29.49
C ASP A 53 -12.92 1.52 -28.91
N TRP A 54 -12.95 1.67 -27.59
CA TRP A 54 -13.30 2.93 -26.95
C TRP A 54 -12.30 4.05 -27.26
N LEU A 55 -10.99 3.77 -27.24
CA LEU A 55 -9.95 4.75 -27.61
C LEU A 55 -10.12 5.23 -29.05
N ASP A 56 -10.52 4.33 -29.95
CA ASP A 56 -10.77 4.62 -31.37
C ASP A 56 -12.06 5.44 -31.54
N ASP A 57 -13.20 4.90 -31.13
CA ASP A 57 -14.53 5.46 -31.40
C ASP A 57 -14.76 6.77 -30.61
N GLU A 58 -14.51 6.74 -29.30
CA GLU A 58 -14.85 7.84 -28.41
C GLU A 58 -13.74 8.90 -28.35
N LEU A 59 -12.46 8.51 -28.38
CA LEU A 59 -11.33 9.44 -28.31
C LEU A 59 -10.64 9.71 -29.66
N GLY A 60 -11.00 8.99 -30.73
CA GLY A 60 -10.43 9.23 -32.07
C GLY A 60 -8.94 8.89 -32.16
N LEU A 61 -8.44 8.03 -31.27
CA LEU A 61 -7.04 7.66 -31.17
C LEU A 61 -6.77 6.38 -31.98
N SER A 62 -7.16 6.36 -33.25
CA SER A 62 -7.13 5.14 -34.10
C SER A 62 -5.73 4.52 -34.22
N ALA A 63 -4.68 5.35 -34.37
CA ALA A 63 -3.31 4.86 -34.45
C ALA A 63 -2.87 4.13 -33.17
N LEU A 64 -3.26 4.64 -31.99
CA LEU A 64 -3.00 3.99 -30.71
C LEU A 64 -3.83 2.71 -30.58
N ALA A 65 -5.12 2.76 -30.94
CA ALA A 65 -6.01 1.60 -30.86
C ALA A 65 -5.51 0.44 -31.73
N ASP A 66 -5.04 0.71 -32.94
CA ASP A 66 -4.49 -0.30 -33.85
C ASP A 66 -3.21 -0.92 -33.29
N GLU A 67 -2.28 -0.12 -32.78
CA GLU A 67 -1.06 -0.61 -32.12
C GLU A 67 -1.40 -1.53 -30.93
N LEU A 68 -2.35 -1.13 -30.08
CA LEU A 68 -2.80 -1.93 -28.94
C LEU A 68 -3.50 -3.22 -29.36
N ARG A 69 -4.32 -3.19 -30.44
CA ARG A 69 -4.95 -4.40 -31.00
C ARG A 69 -3.90 -5.38 -31.52
N GLU A 70 -2.85 -4.89 -32.19
CA GLU A 70 -1.73 -5.72 -32.63
C GLU A 70 -1.00 -6.38 -31.45
N GLN A 71 -0.73 -5.62 -30.39
CA GLN A 71 -0.12 -6.15 -29.16
C GLN A 71 -0.96 -7.27 -28.52
N LEU A 72 -2.28 -7.07 -28.43
CA LEU A 72 -3.20 -8.10 -27.94
C LEU A 72 -3.20 -9.34 -28.83
N ASN A 73 -3.18 -9.18 -30.16
CA ASN A 73 -3.14 -10.29 -31.11
C ASN A 73 -1.83 -11.09 -31.02
N GLN A 74 -0.72 -10.41 -30.69
CA GLN A 74 0.59 -11.02 -30.53
C GLN A 74 0.81 -11.60 -29.12
N ASN A 75 -0.17 -11.50 -28.22
CA ASN A 75 -0.04 -11.83 -26.80
C ASN A 75 1.16 -11.14 -26.16
N ALA A 76 1.37 -9.87 -26.50
CA ALA A 76 2.41 -9.05 -25.87
C ALA A 76 2.17 -8.97 -24.35
N PRO A 77 3.23 -8.80 -23.53
CA PRO A 77 3.09 -8.62 -22.09
C PRO A 77 2.17 -7.44 -21.77
N MET A 78 1.33 -7.58 -20.75
CA MET A 78 0.38 -6.53 -20.34
C MET A 78 1.11 -5.21 -20.00
N GLU A 79 2.34 -5.32 -19.51
CA GLU A 79 3.20 -4.17 -19.22
C GLU A 79 3.44 -3.32 -20.47
N GLN A 80 3.64 -3.97 -21.62
CA GLN A 80 3.85 -3.27 -22.89
C GLN A 80 2.59 -2.50 -23.29
N PHE A 81 1.41 -3.10 -23.13
CA PHE A 81 0.13 -2.46 -23.41
C PHE A 81 -0.04 -1.16 -22.61
N VAL A 82 0.19 -1.22 -21.29
CA VAL A 82 0.08 -0.05 -20.41
C VAL A 82 1.11 1.02 -20.78
N LEU A 83 2.36 0.62 -21.06
CA LEU A 83 3.43 1.55 -21.41
C LEU A 83 3.17 2.25 -22.75
N THR A 84 2.59 1.57 -23.73
CA THR A 84 2.18 2.18 -25.01
C THR A 84 1.12 3.26 -24.77
N VAL A 85 0.10 3.00 -23.95
CA VAL A 85 -0.91 4.02 -23.59
C VAL A 85 -0.25 5.22 -22.90
N LEU A 86 0.57 5.00 -21.88
CA LEU A 86 1.22 6.07 -21.12
C LEU A 86 2.17 6.91 -21.97
N SER A 87 2.89 6.27 -22.89
CA SER A 87 3.82 6.94 -23.81
C SER A 87 3.08 7.81 -24.82
N HIS A 88 1.94 7.34 -25.33
CA HIS A 88 1.11 8.11 -26.26
C HIS A 88 0.57 9.39 -25.62
N ALA A 89 0.14 9.31 -24.36
CA ALA A 89 -0.40 10.47 -23.65
C ALA A 89 0.65 11.57 -23.39
N SER A 90 1.94 11.22 -23.35
CA SER A 90 3.05 12.16 -23.11
C SER A 90 2.92 12.98 -21.81
N ILE A 91 2.23 12.43 -20.80
CA ILE A 91 2.00 13.06 -19.49
C ILE A 91 3.18 12.81 -18.54
N TYR A 92 3.82 11.64 -18.67
CA TYR A 92 4.87 11.18 -17.77
C TYR A 92 6.25 11.35 -18.40
N SER A 93 7.23 11.71 -17.58
CA SER A 93 8.64 11.74 -17.96
C SER A 93 9.18 10.32 -18.18
N ALA A 94 10.26 10.19 -18.96
CA ALA A 94 10.93 8.91 -19.17
C ALA A 94 11.38 8.22 -17.86
N ALA A 95 11.71 9.01 -16.83
CA ALA A 95 12.06 8.48 -15.52
C ALA A 95 10.85 7.87 -14.79
N GLU A 96 9.68 8.52 -14.88
CA GLU A 96 8.43 7.99 -14.32
C GLU A 96 7.97 6.74 -15.06
N ILE A 97 8.06 6.72 -16.39
CA ILE A 97 7.74 5.55 -17.21
C ILE A 97 8.65 4.37 -16.83
N THR A 98 9.95 4.60 -16.65
CA THR A 98 10.89 3.56 -16.18
C THR A 98 10.48 3.03 -14.79
N LYS A 99 10.08 3.90 -13.87
CA LYS A 99 9.61 3.51 -12.53
C LYS A 99 8.35 2.65 -12.63
N ILE A 100 7.39 3.03 -13.48
CA ILE A 100 6.14 2.28 -13.70
C ILE A 100 6.44 0.91 -14.30
N HIS A 101 7.34 0.82 -15.30
CA HIS A 101 7.77 -0.44 -15.89
C HIS A 101 8.33 -1.42 -14.85
N ASN A 102 9.23 -0.93 -13.97
CA ASN A 102 9.82 -1.76 -12.92
C ASN A 102 8.77 -2.30 -11.94
N VAL A 103 7.75 -1.50 -11.60
CA VAL A 103 6.65 -1.95 -10.73
C VAL A 103 5.79 -3.00 -11.44
N LEU A 104 5.46 -2.79 -12.71
CA LEU A 104 4.67 -3.76 -13.49
C LEU A 104 5.38 -5.11 -13.64
N GLU A 105 6.70 -5.10 -13.88
CA GLU A 105 7.53 -6.32 -13.92
C GLU A 105 7.50 -7.08 -12.59
N GLN A 106 7.55 -6.37 -11.46
CA GLN A 106 7.42 -6.99 -10.13
C GLN A 106 6.05 -7.62 -9.92
N LEU A 107 4.98 -6.97 -10.38
CA LEU A 107 3.61 -7.45 -10.26
C LEU A 107 3.30 -8.63 -11.18
N ARG A 108 4.05 -8.82 -12.29
CA ARG A 108 3.77 -9.89 -13.27
C ARG A 108 3.75 -11.28 -12.64
N ASN A 109 4.68 -11.54 -11.73
CA ASN A 109 4.84 -12.87 -11.13
C ASN A 109 4.11 -13.03 -9.79
N GLN A 110 3.31 -12.05 -9.38
CA GLN A 110 2.57 -12.06 -8.12
C GLN A 110 1.16 -12.58 -8.31
N ASN A 111 0.70 -13.41 -7.37
CA ASN A 111 -0.69 -13.82 -7.29
C ASN A 111 -1.59 -12.67 -6.77
N ASP A 112 -2.90 -12.90 -6.76
CA ASP A 112 -3.87 -11.86 -6.38
C ASP A 112 -3.65 -11.38 -4.94
N VAL A 113 -3.33 -12.27 -4.00
CA VAL A 113 -3.12 -11.90 -2.59
C VAL A 113 -1.84 -11.07 -2.40
N GLU A 114 -0.77 -11.38 -3.13
CA GLU A 114 0.47 -10.60 -3.14
C GLU A 114 0.26 -9.21 -3.75
N ARG A 115 -0.55 -9.10 -4.81
CA ARG A 115 -0.92 -7.81 -5.41
C ARG A 115 -1.74 -6.94 -4.47
N GLU A 116 -2.70 -7.53 -3.75
CA GLU A 116 -3.47 -6.83 -2.72
C GLU A 116 -2.57 -6.37 -1.56
N LYS A 117 -1.64 -7.22 -1.12
CA LYS A 117 -0.64 -6.83 -0.11
C LYS A 117 0.25 -5.70 -0.64
N PHE A 118 0.68 -5.74 -1.89
CA PHE A 118 1.48 -4.68 -2.50
C PHE A 118 0.75 -3.34 -2.52
N LYS A 119 -0.56 -3.33 -2.81
CA LYS A 119 -1.42 -2.13 -2.66
C LYS A 119 -1.36 -1.60 -1.23
N ALA A 120 -1.61 -2.46 -0.25
CA ALA A 120 -1.63 -2.07 1.15
C ALA A 120 -0.25 -1.56 1.63
N ASP A 121 0.84 -2.21 1.21
CA ASP A 121 2.22 -1.81 1.50
C ASP A 121 2.52 -0.42 0.94
N ASN A 122 2.00 -0.09 -0.25
CA ASN A 122 2.17 1.25 -0.83
C ASN A 122 1.37 2.31 -0.07
N LEU A 123 0.11 2.04 0.28
CA LEU A 123 -0.70 2.93 1.12
C LEU A 123 -0.03 3.20 2.47
N LEU A 124 0.54 2.16 3.08
CA LEU A 124 1.28 2.28 4.34
C LEU A 124 2.53 3.17 4.19
N LYS A 125 3.26 3.04 3.07
CA LYS A 125 4.45 3.86 2.78
C LYS A 125 4.12 5.32 2.49
N THR A 126 2.98 5.62 1.85
CA THR A 126 2.55 6.99 1.55
C THR A 126 1.89 7.70 2.73
N GLY A 127 1.62 6.98 3.83
CA GLY A 127 1.02 7.53 5.04
C GLY A 127 -0.50 7.40 5.11
N GLU A 128 -1.13 6.70 4.17
CA GLU A 128 -2.57 6.44 4.15
C GLU A 128 -2.92 5.24 5.06
N TYR A 129 -2.66 5.39 6.36
CA TYR A 129 -2.71 4.29 7.34
C TYR A 129 -4.08 3.63 7.42
N SER A 130 -5.16 4.41 7.49
CA SER A 130 -6.54 3.89 7.56
C SER A 130 -6.90 3.05 6.34
N SER A 131 -6.57 3.54 5.14
CA SER A 131 -6.79 2.81 3.88
C SER A 131 -5.96 1.53 3.82
N ALA A 132 -4.68 1.59 4.24
CA ALA A 132 -3.81 0.42 4.29
C ALA A 132 -4.39 -0.67 5.21
N ILE A 133 -4.83 -0.29 6.42
CA ILE A 133 -5.44 -1.21 7.40
C ILE A 133 -6.65 -1.92 6.79
N LEU A 134 -7.55 -1.20 6.13
CA LEU A 134 -8.74 -1.78 5.52
C LEU A 134 -8.38 -2.82 4.45
N VAL A 135 -7.39 -2.54 3.59
CA VAL A 135 -6.94 -3.48 2.56
C VAL A 135 -6.30 -4.72 3.21
N TYR A 136 -5.39 -4.55 4.17
CA TYR A 136 -4.80 -5.70 4.88
C TYR A 136 -5.85 -6.55 5.60
N GLN A 137 -6.83 -5.93 6.27
CA GLN A 137 -7.94 -6.65 6.89
C GLN A 137 -8.78 -7.41 5.86
N SER A 138 -9.02 -6.82 4.68
CA SER A 138 -9.73 -7.51 3.61
C SER A 138 -9.00 -8.76 3.11
N ILE A 139 -7.67 -8.77 3.15
CA ILE A 139 -6.86 -9.96 2.85
C ILE A 139 -7.05 -11.01 3.96
N LEU A 140 -6.91 -10.62 5.22
CA LEU A 140 -7.01 -11.53 6.37
C LEU A 140 -8.42 -12.13 6.57
N ASN A 141 -9.46 -11.45 6.11
CA ASN A 141 -10.85 -11.90 6.22
C ASN A 141 -11.26 -12.89 5.12
N LYS A 142 -10.40 -13.12 4.11
CA LYS A 142 -10.59 -14.14 3.08
C LYS A 142 -9.99 -15.46 3.56
N GLU A 143 -10.35 -16.55 2.87
CA GLU A 143 -9.62 -17.82 3.01
C GLU A 143 -8.16 -17.62 2.60
N TRP A 144 -7.24 -18.21 3.38
CA TRP A 144 -5.82 -18.08 3.11
C TRP A 144 -5.48 -18.85 1.84
N ASP A 145 -4.86 -18.16 0.90
CA ASP A 145 -4.32 -18.73 -0.32
C ASP A 145 -3.14 -19.67 0.00
N ASP A 146 -3.25 -20.93 -0.40
CA ASP A 146 -2.25 -21.98 -0.19
C ASP A 146 -0.94 -21.74 -0.96
N SER A 147 -0.95 -20.86 -1.97
CA SER A 147 0.26 -20.53 -2.74
C SER A 147 1.25 -19.66 -1.96
N VAL A 148 0.83 -19.08 -0.83
CA VAL A 148 1.69 -18.31 0.09
C VAL A 148 1.77 -18.99 1.46
N GLY A 149 2.93 -18.92 2.10
CA GLY A 149 3.13 -19.49 3.43
C GLY A 149 2.47 -18.66 4.54
N LYS A 150 2.23 -19.27 5.71
CA LYS A 150 1.68 -18.58 6.90
C LYS A 150 2.46 -17.31 7.30
N ASP A 151 3.76 -17.27 7.01
CA ASP A 151 4.62 -16.13 7.34
C ASP A 151 4.19 -14.87 6.59
N PHE A 152 3.66 -15.02 5.38
CA PHE A 152 3.04 -13.94 4.62
C PHE A 152 1.92 -13.24 5.40
N TYR A 153 1.02 -14.03 6.00
CA TYR A 153 -0.09 -13.49 6.80
C TYR A 153 0.38 -12.93 8.15
N GLY A 154 1.39 -13.56 8.78
CA GLY A 154 2.05 -12.99 9.96
C GLY A 154 2.61 -11.59 9.68
N HIS A 155 3.27 -11.41 8.53
CA HIS A 155 3.77 -10.10 8.11
C HIS A 155 2.64 -9.09 7.84
N ILE A 156 1.49 -9.53 7.30
CA ILE A 156 0.32 -8.65 7.15
C ILE A 156 -0.16 -8.13 8.52
N TYR A 157 -0.24 -9.00 9.54
CA TYR A 157 -0.54 -8.55 10.90
C TYR A 157 0.48 -7.53 11.41
N GLY A 158 1.78 -7.77 11.20
CA GLY A 158 2.84 -6.82 11.54
C GLY A 158 2.71 -5.47 10.81
N CYS A 159 2.29 -5.47 9.55
CA CYS A 159 2.02 -4.25 8.78
C CYS A 159 0.82 -3.47 9.34
N ILE A 160 -0.28 -4.15 9.69
CA ILE A 160 -1.42 -3.53 10.38
C ILE A 160 -0.96 -2.93 11.73
N GLY A 161 -0.17 -3.68 12.50
CA GLY A 161 0.41 -3.20 13.76
C GLY A 161 1.26 -1.94 13.56
N SER A 162 2.03 -1.90 12.48
CA SER A 162 2.86 -0.74 12.12
C SER A 162 2.02 0.47 11.75
N ALA A 163 0.91 0.27 11.02
CA ALA A 163 -0.05 1.32 10.68
C ALA A 163 -0.70 1.91 11.94
N TYR A 164 -1.20 1.05 12.84
CA TYR A 164 -1.76 1.49 14.12
C TYR A 164 -0.73 2.23 14.98
N GLY A 165 0.52 1.74 15.05
CA GLY A 165 1.60 2.38 15.78
C GLY A 165 1.91 3.79 15.28
N ARG A 166 1.88 4.00 13.96
CA ARG A 166 2.04 5.33 13.34
C ARG A 166 0.87 6.28 13.62
N MET A 167 -0.31 5.75 13.89
CA MET A 167 -1.49 6.50 14.38
C MET A 167 -1.51 6.65 15.91
N PHE A 168 -0.44 6.21 16.60
CA PHE A 168 -0.33 6.14 18.06
C PHE A 168 -1.35 5.21 18.73
N LEU A 169 -2.01 4.32 17.99
CA LEU A 169 -2.98 3.36 18.51
C LEU A 169 -2.26 2.10 19.01
N TYR A 170 -1.52 2.26 20.11
CA TYR A 170 -0.57 1.25 20.60
C TYR A 170 -1.24 -0.02 21.17
N GLU A 171 -2.45 0.09 21.71
CA GLU A 171 -3.18 -1.10 22.19
C GLU A 171 -3.60 -1.99 21.01
N GLU A 172 -4.12 -1.39 19.95
CA GLU A 172 -4.49 -2.05 18.71
C GLU A 172 -3.26 -2.61 18.00
N ALA A 173 -2.16 -1.84 17.97
CA ALA A 173 -0.89 -2.28 17.42
C ALA A 173 -0.36 -3.52 18.14
N ALA A 174 -0.37 -3.54 19.48
CA ALA A 174 0.06 -4.68 20.27
C ALA A 174 -0.73 -5.95 19.92
N LYS A 175 -2.07 -5.86 19.85
CA LYS A 175 -2.93 -7.00 19.48
C LYS A 175 -2.58 -7.57 18.11
N MET A 176 -2.18 -6.73 17.16
CA MET A 176 -1.78 -7.18 15.82
C MET A 176 -0.39 -7.82 15.81
N TYR A 177 0.59 -7.25 16.52
CA TYR A 177 1.92 -7.86 16.62
C TYR A 177 1.91 -9.19 17.36
N GLU A 178 1.09 -9.34 18.39
CA GLU A 178 0.88 -10.61 19.11
C GLU A 178 0.36 -11.70 18.16
N LYS A 179 -0.72 -11.41 17.42
CA LYS A 179 -1.26 -12.33 16.40
C LYS A 179 -0.26 -12.64 15.28
N GLY A 180 0.51 -11.64 14.85
CA GLY A 180 1.57 -11.80 13.87
C GLY A 180 2.64 -12.78 14.37
N TYR A 181 3.11 -12.59 15.61
CA TYR A 181 4.07 -13.47 16.26
C TYR A 181 3.53 -14.90 16.42
N GLU A 182 2.29 -15.06 16.89
CA GLU A 182 1.63 -16.37 16.98
C GLU A 182 1.63 -17.11 15.62
N THR A 183 1.48 -16.37 14.52
CA THR A 183 1.41 -16.91 13.16
C THR A 183 2.77 -17.31 12.59
N CYS A 184 3.72 -16.35 12.54
CA CYS A 184 5.00 -16.52 11.84
C CYS A 184 6.21 -16.71 12.75
N GLN A 185 6.06 -16.54 14.07
CA GLN A 185 7.12 -16.70 15.08
C GLN A 185 8.36 -15.82 14.81
N ASP A 186 8.15 -14.61 14.27
CA ASP A 186 9.23 -13.63 14.02
C ASP A 186 9.52 -12.81 15.29
N ASP A 187 10.70 -12.98 15.87
CA ASP A 187 11.15 -12.29 17.08
C ASP A 187 11.08 -10.76 16.99
N LYS A 188 11.18 -10.19 15.78
CA LYS A 188 11.01 -8.73 15.58
C LYS A 188 9.60 -8.27 15.95
N MET A 189 8.58 -9.10 15.68
CA MET A 189 7.21 -8.79 16.06
C MET A 189 7.06 -8.82 17.58
N LEU A 190 7.72 -9.75 18.26
CA LEU A 190 7.66 -9.84 19.71
C LEU A 190 8.26 -8.61 20.38
N LYS A 191 9.41 -8.14 19.90
CA LYS A 191 10.01 -6.89 20.39
C LYS A 191 9.09 -5.67 20.17
N THR A 192 8.46 -5.60 19.00
CA THR A 192 7.56 -4.49 18.65
C THR A 192 6.26 -4.54 19.46
N TYR A 193 5.75 -5.74 19.76
CA TYR A 193 4.66 -5.97 20.69
C TYR A 193 4.98 -5.43 22.09
N LEU A 194 6.17 -5.75 22.62
CA LEU A 194 6.61 -5.26 23.93
C LEU A 194 6.71 -3.74 23.97
N TYR A 195 7.24 -3.13 22.91
CA TYR A 195 7.25 -1.67 22.76
C TYR A 195 5.84 -1.08 22.80
N CYS A 196 4.89 -1.64 22.05
CA CYS A 196 3.52 -1.17 22.06
C CYS A 196 2.93 -1.28 23.47
N CYS A 197 3.09 -2.42 24.15
CA CYS A 197 2.63 -2.64 25.52
C CYS A 197 3.23 -1.63 26.51
N TYR A 198 4.52 -1.35 26.41
CA TYR A 198 5.17 -0.32 27.22
C TYR A 198 4.52 1.06 27.05
N ARG A 199 4.06 1.39 25.83
CA ARG A 199 3.51 2.71 25.49
C ARG A 199 2.05 2.90 25.87
N TYR A 200 1.25 1.83 26.01
CA TYR A 200 -0.17 1.97 26.35
C TYR A 200 -0.54 1.47 27.76
N MET A 201 0.20 0.52 28.33
CA MET A 201 -0.13 -0.05 29.64
C MET A 201 0.38 0.82 30.78
N PRO A 202 -0.31 0.85 31.93
CA PRO A 202 0.25 1.34 33.18
C PRO A 202 1.48 0.52 33.61
N GLU A 203 2.47 1.18 34.20
CA GLU A 203 3.77 0.57 34.58
C GLU A 203 3.63 -0.73 35.39
N LYS A 204 2.69 -0.77 36.35
CA LYS A 204 2.43 -1.96 37.18
C LYS A 204 1.91 -3.15 36.36
N GLU A 205 1.05 -2.89 35.38
CA GLU A 205 0.49 -3.93 34.51
C GLU A 205 1.54 -4.44 33.53
N TYR A 206 2.33 -3.53 32.96
CA TYR A 206 3.45 -3.87 32.09
C TYR A 206 4.49 -4.73 32.82
N ALA A 207 4.89 -4.35 34.04
CA ALA A 207 5.82 -5.13 34.85
C ALA A 207 5.29 -6.55 35.15
N LYS A 208 3.98 -6.66 35.44
CA LYS A 208 3.32 -7.97 35.63
C LYS A 208 3.34 -8.79 34.34
N MET A 209 3.11 -8.18 33.18
CA MET A 209 3.18 -8.85 31.88
C MET A 209 4.58 -9.41 31.60
N LEU A 210 5.63 -8.60 31.81
CA LEU A 210 7.02 -9.03 31.60
C LEU A 210 7.40 -10.25 32.46
N SER A 211 6.83 -10.36 33.67
CA SER A 211 7.12 -11.48 34.57
C SER A 211 6.55 -12.84 34.11
N LYS A 212 5.68 -12.86 33.10
CA LYS A 212 5.06 -14.10 32.60
C LYS A 212 6.05 -15.00 31.87
N GLU A 213 7.00 -14.42 31.14
CA GLU A 213 7.98 -15.18 30.35
C GLU A 213 9.39 -14.58 30.45
N PRO A 214 10.43 -15.41 30.66
CA PRO A 214 11.81 -14.92 30.76
C PRO A 214 12.30 -14.16 29.52
N VAL A 215 11.83 -14.56 28.32
CA VAL A 215 12.20 -13.94 27.05
C VAL A 215 11.78 -12.46 27.00
N PHE A 216 10.67 -12.11 27.64
CA PHE A 216 10.19 -10.73 27.67
C PHE A 216 11.13 -9.82 28.47
N LEU A 217 11.73 -10.33 29.55
CA LEU A 217 12.68 -9.57 30.37
C LEU A 217 13.96 -9.23 29.59
N SER A 218 14.51 -10.20 28.84
CA SER A 218 15.68 -9.97 28.01
C SER A 218 15.40 -8.98 26.88
N LEU A 219 14.28 -9.16 26.16
CA LEU A 219 13.91 -8.26 25.06
C LEU A 219 13.57 -6.85 25.55
N ASN A 220 12.90 -6.72 26.69
CA ASN A 220 12.60 -5.42 27.29
C ASN A 220 13.86 -4.67 27.72
N SER A 221 14.90 -5.38 28.15
CA SER A 221 16.19 -4.75 28.49
C SER A 221 16.85 -4.15 27.25
N GLN A 222 16.89 -4.91 26.14
CA GLN A 222 17.39 -4.42 24.85
C GLN A 222 16.55 -3.25 24.32
N LEU A 223 15.22 -3.34 24.45
CA LEU A 223 14.31 -2.27 24.03
C LEU A 223 14.59 -0.96 24.78
N LYS A 224 14.76 -1.02 26.11
CA LYS A 224 15.05 0.18 26.91
C LYS A 224 16.40 0.81 26.56
N GLU A 225 17.39 0.00 26.23
CA GLU A 225 18.71 0.49 25.78
C GLU A 225 18.58 1.23 24.46
N GLU A 226 17.92 0.65 23.46
CA GLU A 226 17.69 1.30 22.16
C GLU A 226 16.87 2.57 22.27
N MET A 227 15.83 2.58 23.12
CA MET A 227 15.04 3.80 23.36
C MET A 227 15.90 4.91 23.94
N LYS A 228 16.79 4.58 24.88
CA LYS A 228 17.71 5.54 25.48
C LYS A 228 18.69 6.11 24.45
N GLU A 229 19.25 5.27 23.58
CA GLU A 229 20.14 5.72 22.49
C GLU A 229 19.43 6.68 21.54
N VAL A 230 18.17 6.40 21.19
CA VAL A 230 17.35 7.28 20.36
C VAL A 230 17.06 8.60 21.07
N ASP A 231 16.66 8.56 22.34
CA ASP A 231 16.39 9.76 23.14
C ASP A 231 17.63 10.65 23.28
N GLU A 232 18.83 10.07 23.43
CA GLU A 232 20.09 10.83 23.47
C GLU A 232 20.48 11.43 22.10
N SER A 233 20.00 10.85 20.99
CA SER A 233 20.30 11.30 19.64
C SER A 233 19.39 12.43 19.14
N ILE A 234 18.28 12.68 19.83
CA ILE A 234 17.27 13.66 19.43
C ILE A 234 17.23 14.78 20.46
N ASP A 235 17.41 16.03 20.01
CA ASP A 235 17.21 17.21 20.84
C ASP A 235 15.71 17.51 20.94
N ILE A 236 15.03 16.86 21.89
CA ILE A 236 13.58 16.98 22.08
C ILE A 236 13.32 18.09 23.13
N ASP A 237 13.11 19.32 22.66
CA ASP A 237 12.52 20.40 23.48
C ASP A 237 10.99 20.25 23.53
N MET A 238 10.51 19.11 24.06
CA MET A 238 9.08 18.79 24.17
C MET A 238 8.79 18.03 25.45
N THR A 239 7.79 18.47 26.21
CA THR A 239 7.34 17.76 27.41
C THR A 239 6.39 16.62 27.05
N GLU A 240 6.33 15.59 27.92
CA GLU A 240 5.42 14.45 27.75
C GLU A 240 3.95 14.89 27.67
N GLU A 241 3.58 15.97 28.37
CA GLU A 241 2.24 16.54 28.38
C GLU A 241 1.83 17.09 27.00
N VAL A 242 2.73 17.85 26.36
CA VAL A 242 2.51 18.39 25.00
C VAL A 242 2.43 17.26 23.98
N TYR A 243 3.27 16.24 24.13
CA TYR A 243 3.26 15.07 23.27
C TYR A 243 1.92 14.31 23.32
N GLU A 244 1.37 14.11 24.52
CA GLU A 244 0.06 13.46 24.69
C GLU A 244 -1.11 14.29 24.14
N GLU A 245 -1.04 15.62 24.21
CA GLU A 245 -2.01 16.49 23.56
C GLU A 245 -1.95 16.36 22.03
N TRP A 246 -0.76 16.41 21.45
CA TRP A 246 -0.58 16.29 20.00
C TRP A 246 -1.02 14.93 19.45
N LYS A 247 -0.82 13.83 20.19
CA LYS A 247 -1.40 12.53 19.83
C LYS A 247 -2.92 12.60 19.71
N LYS A 248 -3.58 13.25 20.67
CA LYS A 248 -5.04 13.38 20.68
C LYS A 248 -5.52 14.27 19.53
N GLU A 249 -4.82 15.35 19.25
CA GLU A 249 -5.14 16.23 18.11
C GLU A 249 -4.95 15.51 16.78
N TYR A 250 -3.83 14.81 16.60
CA TYR A 250 -3.54 14.03 15.41
C TYR A 250 -4.65 13.00 15.12
N ARG A 251 -5.07 12.24 16.13
CA ARG A 251 -6.18 11.27 15.99
C ARG A 251 -7.54 11.91 15.74
N ARG A 252 -7.72 13.20 16.03
CA ARG A 252 -8.98 13.93 15.79
C ARG A 252 -9.07 14.49 14.37
N ILE A 253 -7.94 14.67 13.68
CA ILE A 253 -7.89 15.25 12.33
C ILE A 253 -8.45 14.27 11.27
N ASP A 254 -8.62 12.98 11.60
CA ASP A 254 -9.24 11.97 10.74
C ASP A 254 -10.79 11.87 10.89
N LYS A 255 -11.50 12.93 11.30
CA LYS A 255 -12.97 12.97 11.39
C LYS A 255 -13.65 13.86 10.36
#